data_AF-A0A3B9J8Q6-F1
#
_entry.id   AF-A0A3B9J8Q6-F1
#
_cell.length_a   1.000
_cell.length_b   1.000
_cell.length_c   1.000
_cell.angle_alpha   90.00
_cell.angle_beta   90.00
_cell.angle_gamma   90.00
#
_symmetry.space_group_name_H-M   'P 1'
#
loop_
_entity.id
_entity.type
_entity.pdbx_description
1 polymer ?
#
loop_
_entity_poly.entity_id
_entity_poly.type
_entity_poly.pdbx_seq_one_letter_code
_entity_poly.pdbx_strand_id
1 'polypeptide(L)'
;MDYEVVIGLETHIQLNTQTKIFCSCKADSWNEAPNTNICPVCTGMPGVLPVLNRVVVEKGALLALAMNAEMPPVSYFDRKNYFYPDLPKGFQISQFDCSLAKGGWLDLPMPATEKSAAYLRRVRIHKLH
;
A
#
# COMPACT_ATOMS: atom_id res chain seq x y z
N MET A 1 -15.72 33.37 -8.33
CA MET A 1 -15.08 32.11 -8.76
C MET A 1 -16.12 31.05 -8.48
N ASP A 2 -16.72 30.48 -9.53
CA ASP A 2 -17.97 29.72 -9.41
C ASP A 2 -17.75 28.20 -9.38
N TYR A 3 -16.49 27.77 -9.21
CA TYR A 3 -16.10 26.36 -9.17
C TYR A 3 -15.13 26.09 -8.02
N GLU A 4 -15.27 24.91 -7.41
CA GLU A 4 -14.37 24.40 -6.38
C GLU A 4 -13.53 23.25 -6.95
N VAL A 5 -12.20 23.29 -6.73
CA VAL A 5 -11.29 22.23 -7.15
C VAL A 5 -11.22 21.15 -6.07
N VAL A 6 -11.60 19.92 -6.42
CA VAL A 6 -11.53 18.74 -5.55
C VAL A 6 -10.54 17.74 -6.14
N ILE A 7 -9.52 17.36 -5.36
CA ILE A 7 -8.44 16.44 -5.79
C ILE A 7 -8.40 15.26 -4.83
N GLY A 8 -8.45 14.05 -5.38
CA GLY A 8 -8.20 12.79 -4.68
C GLY A 8 -6.93 12.14 -5.21
N LEU A 9 -6.12 11.57 -4.30
CA LEU A 9 -4.88 10.88 -4.65
C LEU A 9 -4.96 9.43 -4.18
N GLU A 10 -4.42 8.54 -5.00
CA GLU A 10 -4.13 7.15 -4.65
C GLU A 10 -2.62 6.95 -4.74
N THR A 11 -2.02 6.39 -3.71
CA THR A 11 -0.56 6.24 -3.61
C THR A 11 -0.22 4.82 -3.18
N HIS A 12 0.65 4.17 -3.94
CA HIS A 12 1.21 2.87 -3.59
C HIS A 12 2.65 3.06 -3.09
N ILE A 13 2.97 2.48 -1.94
CA ILE A 13 4.30 2.59 -1.32
C ILE A 13 4.90 1.19 -1.23
N GLN A 14 6.07 0.99 -1.85
CA GLN A 14 6.81 -0.24 -1.71
C GLN A 14 7.52 -0.27 -0.35
N LEU A 15 7.12 -1.20 0.51
CA LEU A 15 7.78 -1.39 1.79
C LEU A 15 9.17 -1.99 1.60
N ASN A 16 10.17 -1.36 2.21
CA ASN A 16 11.57 -1.81 2.24
C ASN A 16 11.73 -3.03 3.18
N THR A 17 11.24 -4.18 2.71
CA THR A 17 11.34 -5.47 3.39
C THR A 17 12.40 -6.35 2.72
N GLN A 18 12.97 -7.31 3.45
CA GLN A 18 13.95 -8.23 2.89
C GLN A 18 13.28 -9.28 1.98
N THR A 19 12.15 -9.84 2.43
CA THR A 19 11.38 -10.86 1.72
C THR A 19 10.03 -10.33 1.25
N LYS A 20 9.46 -10.93 0.21
CA LYS A 20 8.15 -10.57 -0.35
C LYS A 20 7.03 -10.74 0.68
N ILE A 21 5.87 -10.13 0.40
CA ILE A 21 4.72 -10.11 1.32
C ILE A 21 4.14 -11.51 1.63
N PHE A 22 4.19 -12.44 0.67
CA PHE A 22 3.53 -13.75 0.80
C PHE A 22 4.45 -14.97 0.59
N CYS A 23 5.77 -14.75 0.45
CA CYS A 23 6.76 -15.82 0.30
C CYS A 23 8.16 -15.36 0.74
N SER A 24 9.12 -16.28 0.79
CA SER A 24 10.49 -16.03 1.25
C SER A 24 11.44 -15.45 0.20
N CYS A 25 11.00 -15.23 -1.04
CA CYS A 25 11.84 -14.60 -2.06
C CYS A 25 12.25 -13.18 -1.65
N LYS A 26 13.42 -12.74 -2.11
CA LYS A 26 13.89 -11.35 -1.96
C LYS A 26 12.85 -10.36 -2.54
N ALA A 27 12.51 -9.32 -1.78
CA ALA A 27 11.58 -8.28 -2.22
C ALA A 27 12.29 -7.17 -3.00
N ASP A 28 13.46 -6.76 -2.54
CA ASP A 28 14.32 -5.82 -3.24
C ASP A 28 15.01 -6.53 -4.41
N SER A 29 14.45 -6.39 -5.61
CA SER A 29 14.99 -6.97 -6.85
C SER A 29 15.44 -5.89 -7.83
N TRP A 30 15.74 -4.68 -7.34
CA TRP A 30 16.19 -3.59 -8.20
C TRP A 30 17.51 -3.98 -8.88
N ASN A 31 17.61 -3.78 -10.20
CA ASN A 31 18.78 -4.12 -11.02
C ASN A 31 19.16 -5.61 -11.07
N GLU A 32 18.25 -6.52 -10.69
CA GLU A 32 18.47 -7.95 -10.86
C GLU A 32 17.99 -8.46 -12.21
N ALA A 33 18.52 -9.61 -12.65
CA ALA A 33 18.11 -10.22 -13.90
C ALA A 33 16.62 -10.65 -13.85
N PRO A 34 15.92 -10.64 -14.99
CA PRO A 34 14.51 -11.05 -15.02
C PRO A 34 14.31 -12.45 -14.44
N ASN A 35 13.25 -12.60 -13.63
CA ASN A 35 12.80 -13.90 -13.12
C ASN A 35 13.83 -14.67 -12.27
N THR A 36 14.75 -13.99 -11.58
CA THR A 36 15.69 -14.64 -10.62
C THR A 36 15.13 -14.77 -9.21
N ASN A 37 14.40 -13.75 -8.73
CA ASN A 37 13.82 -13.74 -7.38
C ASN A 37 12.39 -14.29 -7.35
N ILE A 38 12.20 -15.50 -7.85
CA ILE A 38 10.88 -16.13 -7.97
C ILE A 38 10.80 -17.46 -7.23
N CYS A 39 9.58 -17.88 -6.92
CA CYS A 39 9.23 -19.18 -6.37
C CYS A 39 7.78 -19.51 -6.77
N PRO A 40 7.34 -20.78 -6.59
CA PRO A 40 5.99 -21.22 -6.94
C PRO A 40 4.87 -20.32 -6.40
N VAL A 41 5.03 -19.78 -5.18
CA VAL A 41 4.00 -18.93 -4.53
C VAL A 41 3.82 -17.61 -5.27
N CYS A 42 4.93 -16.89 -5.55
CA CYS A 42 4.83 -15.58 -6.20
C CYS A 42 4.52 -15.68 -7.70
N THR A 43 4.83 -16.82 -8.33
CA THR A 43 4.48 -17.13 -9.72
C THR A 43 3.13 -17.83 -9.88
N GLY A 44 2.35 -18.00 -8.80
CA GLY A 44 0.98 -18.52 -8.87
C GLY A 44 0.87 -19.96 -9.37
N MET A 45 1.88 -20.79 -9.12
CA MET A 45 1.84 -22.20 -9.54
C MET A 45 0.71 -22.97 -8.82
N PRO A 46 0.19 -24.07 -9.42
CA PRO A 46 -0.84 -24.88 -8.79
C PRO A 46 -0.43 -25.41 -7.41
N GLY A 47 -1.36 -25.38 -6.44
CA GLY A 47 -1.18 -25.96 -5.10
C GLY A 47 -0.46 -25.08 -4.08
N VAL A 48 -0.07 -23.85 -4.44
CA VAL A 48 0.67 -22.95 -3.54
C VAL A 48 -0.25 -22.18 -2.58
N LEU A 49 0.28 -21.81 -1.41
CA LEU A 49 -0.41 -21.00 -0.41
C LEU A 49 0.44 -19.79 0.01
N PRO A 50 -0.18 -18.60 0.21
CA PRO A 50 0.53 -17.42 0.69
C PRO A 50 0.85 -17.52 2.19
N VAL A 51 2.04 -17.08 2.59
CA VAL A 51 2.42 -16.93 4.01
C VAL A 51 2.79 -15.48 4.27
N LEU A 52 1.99 -14.80 5.11
CA LEU A 52 2.15 -13.38 5.37
C LEU A 52 3.49 -13.06 6.07
N ASN A 53 4.19 -12.07 5.53
CA ASN A 53 5.40 -11.52 6.12
C ASN A 53 5.07 -10.61 7.31
N ARG A 54 5.51 -10.99 8.52
CA ARG A 54 5.33 -10.20 9.76
C ARG A 54 5.83 -8.76 9.63
N VAL A 55 6.96 -8.54 8.96
CA VAL A 55 7.57 -7.20 8.82
C VAL A 55 6.70 -6.27 7.96
N VAL A 56 5.94 -6.82 7.00
CA VAL A 56 4.97 -6.03 6.23
C VAL A 56 3.88 -5.47 7.15
N VAL A 57 3.36 -6.29 8.07
CA VAL A 57 2.34 -5.88 9.04
C VAL A 57 2.89 -4.80 9.98
N GLU A 58 4.09 -4.99 10.52
CA GLU A 58 4.74 -4.03 11.42
C GLU A 58 4.96 -2.67 10.75
N LYS A 59 5.48 -2.66 9.51
CA LYS A 59 5.69 -1.42 8.76
C LYS A 59 4.38 -0.74 8.36
N GLY A 60 3.36 -1.51 7.98
CA GLY A 60 2.03 -0.99 7.69
C GLY A 60 1.39 -0.33 8.92
N ALA A 61 1.48 -0.98 10.09
CA ALA A 61 1.00 -0.42 11.35
C ALA A 61 1.77 0.86 11.75
N LEU A 62 3.09 0.89 11.55
CA LEU A 62 3.90 2.07 11.79
C LEU A 62 3.46 3.24 10.88
N LEU A 63 3.20 2.98 9.60
CA LEU A 63 2.68 4.00 8.69
C LEU A 63 1.31 4.49 9.13
N ALA A 64 0.40 3.60 9.52
CA ALA A 64 -0.92 3.97 10.01
C ALA A 64 -0.83 4.91 11.23
N LEU A 65 0.02 4.57 12.21
CA LEU A 65 0.27 5.42 13.37
C LEU A 65 0.85 6.79 12.97
N ALA A 66 1.85 6.80 12.09
CA ALA A 66 2.47 8.04 11.59
C ALA A 66 1.46 8.95 10.86
N MET A 67 0.45 8.35 10.24
CA MET A 67 -0.62 9.04 9.52
C MET A 67 -1.84 9.37 10.39
N ASN A 68 -1.75 9.20 11.72
CA ASN A 68 -2.86 9.40 12.65
C ASN A 68 -4.12 8.59 12.30
N ALA A 69 -3.96 7.44 11.65
CA ALA A 69 -5.06 6.59 11.22
C ALA A 69 -5.50 5.65 12.35
N GLU A 70 -6.77 5.25 12.33
CA GLU A 70 -7.32 4.25 13.25
C GLU A 70 -6.99 2.84 12.73
N MET A 71 -6.41 2.00 13.59
CA MET A 71 -6.17 0.59 13.29
C MET A 71 -7.23 -0.27 13.97
N PRO A 72 -8.12 -0.96 13.23
CA PRO A 72 -9.06 -1.90 13.82
C PRO A 72 -8.34 -3.10 14.43
N PRO A 73 -8.90 -3.73 15.46
CA PRO A 73 -8.30 -4.92 16.09
C PRO A 73 -8.29 -6.15 15.17
N VAL A 74 -9.09 -6.12 14.10
CA VAL A 74 -9.23 -7.19 13.12
C VAL A 74 -9.11 -6.62 11.72
N SER A 75 -8.32 -7.29 10.89
CA SER A 75 -8.09 -6.95 9.49
C SER A 75 -8.01 -8.23 8.64
N TYR A 76 -8.49 -8.18 7.40
CA TYR A 76 -8.55 -9.31 6.49
C TYR A 76 -7.79 -9.03 5.19
N PHE A 77 -7.32 -10.10 4.55
CA PHE A 77 -6.83 -10.06 3.17
C PHE A 77 -7.90 -10.64 2.25
N ASP A 78 -8.15 -9.93 1.15
CA ASP A 78 -9.16 -10.22 0.14
C ASP A 78 -8.50 -10.48 -1.22
N ARG A 79 -9.22 -11.14 -2.12
CA ARG A 79 -8.77 -11.38 -3.50
C ARG A 79 -9.44 -10.38 -4.44
N LYS A 80 -8.66 -9.46 -5.01
CA LYS A 80 -9.08 -8.58 -6.09
C LYS A 80 -8.82 -9.28 -7.43
N ASN A 81 -9.86 -9.86 -8.02
CA ASN A 81 -9.77 -10.71 -9.21
C ASN A 81 -9.74 -9.88 -10.49
N TYR A 82 -8.73 -10.08 -11.33
CA TYR A 82 -8.62 -9.52 -12.68
C TYR A 82 -7.51 -10.25 -13.47
N PHE A 83 -7.61 -10.26 -14.79
CA PHE A 83 -6.64 -10.95 -15.64
C PHE A 83 -5.66 -9.95 -16.24
N TYR A 84 -4.37 -10.16 -15.99
CA TYR A 84 -3.30 -9.44 -16.64
C TYR A 84 -2.01 -10.30 -16.62
N PRO A 85 -1.16 -10.26 -17.67
CA PRO A 85 0.02 -11.14 -17.76
C PRO A 85 1.05 -11.00 -16.62
N ASP A 86 1.12 -9.85 -15.95
CA ASP A 86 2.01 -9.62 -14.79
C ASP A 86 1.42 -10.12 -13.46
N LEU A 87 0.16 -10.58 -13.46
CA LEU A 87 -0.57 -11.01 -12.28
C LEU A 87 -0.82 -12.54 -12.35
N PRO A 88 0.18 -13.36 -12.00
CA PRO A 88 0.17 -14.79 -12.31
C PRO A 88 -0.96 -15.59 -11.64
N LYS A 89 -1.55 -15.07 -10.56
CA LYS A 89 -2.63 -15.75 -9.82
C LYS A 89 -4.02 -15.48 -10.39
N GLY A 90 -4.17 -14.53 -11.33
CA GLY A 90 -5.49 -14.03 -11.75
C GLY A 90 -6.24 -13.22 -10.67
N PHE A 91 -5.56 -12.95 -9.54
CA PHE A 91 -6.01 -12.05 -8.49
C PHE A 91 -4.83 -11.46 -7.72
N GLN A 92 -5.01 -10.25 -7.23
CA GLN A 92 -4.13 -9.60 -6.27
C GLN A 92 -4.67 -9.85 -4.86
N ILE A 93 -3.80 -10.26 -3.94
CA ILE A 93 -4.14 -10.29 -2.52
C ILE A 93 -3.99 -8.86 -1.99
N SER A 94 -5.07 -8.27 -1.49
CA SER A 94 -5.16 -6.87 -1.03
C SER A 94 -6.13 -6.81 0.17
N GLN A 95 -6.66 -5.65 0.54
CA GLN A 95 -7.69 -5.52 1.57
C GLN A 95 -8.82 -4.60 1.14
N PHE A 96 -10.05 -5.08 1.28
CA PHE A 96 -11.26 -4.35 0.88
C PHE A 96 -12.04 -3.85 2.11
N ASP A 97 -12.81 -4.70 2.79
CA ASP A 97 -13.76 -4.24 3.82
C ASP A 97 -13.09 -3.91 5.16
N CYS A 98 -12.17 -4.80 5.60
CA CYS A 98 -11.45 -4.69 6.87
C CYS A 98 -9.95 -4.43 6.63
N SER A 99 -9.65 -3.25 6.07
CA SER A 99 -8.27 -2.80 5.83
C SER A 99 -7.46 -2.60 7.11
N LEU A 100 -6.13 -2.58 6.98
CA LEU A 100 -5.19 -2.41 8.10
C LEU A 100 -5.44 -1.14 8.90
N ALA A 101 -5.80 -0.05 8.24
CA ALA A 101 -6.18 1.20 8.89
C ALA A 101 -7.21 1.99 8.08
N LYS A 102 -7.94 2.88 8.78
CA LYS A 102 -8.97 3.74 8.21
C LYS A 102 -8.80 5.17 8.75
N GLY A 103 -9.18 6.15 7.93
CA GLY A 103 -9.00 7.55 8.30
C GLY A 103 -7.53 7.98 8.33
N GLY A 104 -7.27 9.03 9.10
CA GLY A 104 -5.96 9.66 9.21
C GLY A 104 -5.84 10.97 8.45
N TRP A 105 -4.71 11.63 8.63
CA TRP A 105 -4.41 12.91 8.00
C TRP A 105 -2.91 13.21 8.03
N LEU A 106 -2.51 14.07 7.11
CA LEU A 106 -1.17 14.64 7.02
C LEU A 106 -1.29 16.15 6.83
N ASP A 107 -0.58 16.93 7.64
CA ASP A 107 -0.48 18.38 7.45
C ASP A 107 0.72 18.70 6.56
N LEU A 108 0.45 19.32 5.42
CA LEU A 108 1.47 19.71 4.45
C LEU A 108 1.75 21.21 4.54
N PRO A 109 3.02 21.62 4.71
CA PRO A 109 3.40 23.02 4.64
C PRO A 109 3.34 23.50 3.19
N MET A 110 2.48 24.48 2.94
CA MET A 110 2.37 25.17 1.67
C MET A 110 3.21 26.45 1.72
N PRO A 111 4.17 26.62 0.81
CA PRO A 111 5.00 27.82 0.77
C PRO A 111 4.17 29.05 0.40
N ALA A 112 4.68 30.22 0.79
CA ALA A 112 4.10 31.48 0.34
C ALA A 112 4.25 31.62 -1.18
N THR A 113 3.26 32.26 -1.81
CA THR A 113 3.29 32.67 -3.21
C THR A 113 3.07 34.18 -3.28
N GLU A 114 3.23 34.80 -4.45
CA GLU A 114 2.90 36.22 -4.65
C GLU A 114 1.45 36.57 -4.26
N LYS A 115 0.56 35.56 -4.24
CA LYS A 115 -0.88 35.71 -3.99
C LYS A 115 -1.34 35.18 -2.63
N SER A 116 -0.47 34.51 -1.85
CA SER A 116 -0.87 33.87 -0.58
C SER A 116 0.28 33.72 0.40
N ALA A 117 0.04 33.97 1.69
CA ALA A 117 0.99 33.63 2.74
C ALA A 117 1.20 32.11 2.85
N ALA A 118 2.27 31.69 3.53
CA ALA A 118 2.49 30.28 3.86
C ALA A 118 1.38 29.78 4.81
N TYR A 119 0.92 28.55 4.61
CA TYR A 119 -0.13 27.94 5.42
C TYR A 119 0.02 26.42 5.51
N LEU A 120 -0.69 25.79 6.45
CA LEU A 120 -0.78 24.33 6.53
C LEU A 120 -2.04 23.84 5.79
N ARG A 121 -1.87 22.89 4.88
CA ARG A 121 -2.98 22.17 4.24
C ARG A 121 -3.09 20.79 4.84
N ARG A 122 -4.22 20.52 5.51
CA ARG A 122 -4.55 19.15 5.95
C ARG A 122 -5.04 18.32 4.78
N VAL A 123 -4.32 17.26 4.46
CA VAL A 123 -4.76 16.19 3.54
C VAL A 123 -5.35 15.07 4.37
N ARG A 124 -6.58 14.67 4.05
CA ARG A 124 -7.26 13.56 4.73
C ARG A 124 -6.94 12.25 4.04
N ILE A 125 -6.80 11.20 4.84
CA ILE A 125 -6.65 9.84 4.35
C ILE A 125 -7.97 9.13 4.62
N HIS A 126 -8.50 8.45 3.61
CA HIS A 126 -9.75 7.70 3.75
C HIS A 126 -9.48 6.24 4.12
N LYS A 127 -8.48 5.62 3.49
CA LYS A 127 -8.20 4.18 3.63
C LYS A 127 -6.72 3.89 3.44
N LEU A 128 -6.19 2.99 4.26
CA LEU A 128 -4.85 2.43 4.19
C LEU A 128 -4.97 0.90 4.16
N HIS A 129 -4.54 0.27 3.07
CA HIS A 129 -4.66 -1.16 2.83
C HIS A 129 -3.45 -1.72 2.06
#